data_AF-J7TA43-F1
#
_entry.id   AF-J7TA43-F1
#
_cell.length_a   1.000
_cell.length_b   1.000
_cell.length_c   1.000
_cell.angle_alpha   90.00
_cell.angle_beta   90.00
_cell.angle_gamma   90.00
#
_symmetry.space_group_name_H-M   'P 1'
#
loop_
_entity.id
_entity.type
_entity.pdbx_description
1 polymer ?
#
loop_
_entity_poly.entity_id
_entity_poly.type
_entity_poly.pdbx_seq_one_letter_code
_entity_poly.pdbx_strand_id
1 'polypeptide(L)'
;MNRKEAVIAALFIFAAWWVYDTYRDNQQLKVSNTVLSGQLSAQQAINTTTLAAVAIRHRVALDNIKAKQVEDTEHANVKTVIKTVFKVSECAAVSVPADAVSELRRYATGINTRTGDTDSATTDR
;
A
#
# COMPACT_ATOMS: atom_id res chain seq x y z
N MET A 1 -10.74 73.80 41.25
CA MET A 1 -9.54 72.93 41.17
C MET A 1 -8.42 73.72 40.51
N ASN A 2 -7.22 73.72 41.08
CA ASN A 2 -6.09 74.47 40.51
C ASN A 2 -5.55 73.77 39.25
N ARG A 3 -5.11 74.55 38.25
CA ARG A 3 -4.57 74.02 36.97
C ARG A 3 -3.47 72.95 37.17
N LYS A 4 -2.68 73.09 38.23
CA LYS A 4 -1.60 72.16 38.59
C LYS A 4 -2.14 70.78 39.00
N GLU A 5 -3.17 70.76 39.86
CA GLU A 5 -3.85 69.54 40.31
C GLU A 5 -4.50 68.79 39.14
N ALA A 6 -5.12 69.53 38.21
CA ALA A 6 -5.76 68.94 37.03
C ALA A 6 -4.75 68.26 36.10
N VAL A 7 -3.56 68.84 35.91
CA VAL A 7 -2.49 68.25 35.09
C VAL A 7 -1.94 66.99 35.76
N ILE A 8 -1.73 67.00 37.07
CA ILE A 8 -1.24 65.84 37.83
C ILE A 8 -2.27 64.70 37.75
N ALA A 9 -3.54 64.99 37.97
CA ALA A 9 -4.61 63.99 37.87
C ALA A 9 -4.69 63.37 36.46
N ALA A 10 -4.57 64.18 35.40
CA ALA A 10 -4.58 63.70 34.02
C ALA A 10 -3.41 62.74 33.72
N LEU A 11 -2.21 63.04 34.23
CA LEU A 11 -1.04 62.17 34.08
C LEU A 11 -1.24 60.81 34.76
N PHE A 12 -1.82 60.79 35.96
CA PHE A 12 -2.11 59.54 36.66
C PHE A 12 -3.14 58.67 35.93
N ILE A 13 -4.20 59.29 35.38
CA ILE A 13 -5.20 58.58 34.60
C ILE A 13 -4.56 57.97 33.34
N PHE A 14 -3.71 58.74 32.65
CA PHE A 14 -3.04 58.27 31.45
C PHE A 14 -2.06 57.13 31.75
N ALA A 15 -1.28 57.24 32.82
CA ALA A 15 -0.38 56.17 33.26
C ALA A 15 -1.15 54.90 33.64
N ALA A 16 -2.26 55.03 34.37
CA ALA A 16 -3.09 53.89 34.73
C ALA A 16 -3.70 53.20 33.50
N TRP A 17 -4.17 53.99 32.53
CA TRP A 17 -4.70 53.46 31.27
C TRP A 17 -3.61 52.73 30.47
N TRP A 18 -2.43 53.32 30.34
CA TRP A 18 -1.30 52.70 29.62
C TRP A 18 -0.82 51.39 30.26
N VAL A 19 -0.76 51.34 31.60
CA VAL A 19 -0.42 50.11 32.34
C VAL A 19 -1.48 49.03 32.12
N TYR A 20 -2.76 49.40 32.16
CA TYR A 20 -3.86 48.46 31.92
C TYR A 20 -3.84 47.92 30.49
N ASP A 21 -3.64 48.78 29.50
CA ASP A 21 -3.57 48.41 28.09
C ASP A 21 -2.38 47.48 27.83
N THR A 22 -1.21 47.83 28.34
CA THR A 22 0.00 46.99 28.28
C THR A 22 -0.20 45.64 28.95
N TYR A 23 -0.87 45.59 30.10
CA TYR A 23 -1.19 44.33 30.79
C TYR A 23 -2.14 43.47 29.95
N ARG A 24 -3.18 44.07 29.39
CA ARG A 24 -4.16 43.39 28.53
C ARG A 24 -3.48 42.80 27.30
N ASP A 25 -2.63 43.57 26.63
CA ASP A 25 -1.91 43.12 25.44
C ASP A 25 -0.95 41.98 25.76
N ASN A 26 -0.22 42.05 26.88
CA ASN A 26 0.64 40.95 27.33
C ASN A 26 -0.16 39.66 27.58
N GLN A 27 -1.35 39.76 28.16
CA GLN A 27 -2.20 38.60 28.37
C GLN A 27 -2.73 38.01 27.06
N GLN A 28 -3.11 38.85 26.09
CA GLN A 28 -3.47 38.39 24.76
C GLN A 28 -2.31 37.74 24.02
N LEU A 29 -1.10 38.30 24.15
CA LEU A 29 0.11 37.72 23.57
C LEU A 29 0.40 36.34 24.16
N LYS A 30 0.25 36.18 25.48
CA LYS A 30 0.44 34.90 26.17
C LYS A 30 -0.55 33.85 25.68
N VAL A 31 -1.83 34.19 25.58
CA VAL A 31 -2.86 33.29 25.05
C VAL A 31 -2.54 32.91 23.60
N SER A 32 -2.26 33.88 22.75
CA SER A 32 -1.94 33.65 21.34
C SER A 32 -0.73 32.74 21.17
N ASN A 33 0.32 32.96 21.96
CA ASN A 33 1.52 32.12 21.94
C ASN A 33 1.22 30.67 22.39
N THR A 34 0.41 30.49 23.44
CA THR A 34 0.00 29.14 23.87
C THR A 34 -0.81 28.40 22.82
N VAL A 35 -1.71 29.11 22.11
CA VAL A 35 -2.51 28.54 21.01
C VAL A 35 -1.61 28.17 19.83
N LEU A 36 -0.74 29.09 19.40
CA LEU A 36 0.20 28.84 18.29
C LEU A 36 1.15 27.67 18.61
N SER A 37 1.68 27.62 19.83
CA SER A 37 2.54 26.53 20.30
C SER A 37 1.79 25.19 20.30
N GLY A 38 0.53 25.18 20.75
CA GLY A 38 -0.33 24.01 20.68
C GLY A 38 -0.59 23.54 19.25
N GLN A 39 -0.88 24.46 18.33
CA GLN A 39 -1.08 24.17 16.91
C GLN A 39 0.19 23.63 16.25
N LEU A 40 1.34 24.25 16.53
CA LEU A 40 2.63 23.82 16.00
C LEU A 40 3.00 22.42 16.50
N SER A 41 2.78 22.15 17.79
CA SER A 41 2.99 20.83 18.39
C SER A 41 2.07 19.77 17.76
N ALA A 42 0.79 20.08 17.57
CA ALA A 42 -0.15 19.20 16.88
C ALA A 42 0.28 18.93 15.42
N GLN A 43 0.72 19.96 14.70
CA GLN A 43 1.18 19.81 13.33
C GLN A 43 2.49 19.02 13.23
N GLN A 44 3.41 19.20 14.19
CA GLN A 44 4.63 18.41 14.29
C GLN A 44 4.30 16.94 14.59
N ALA A 45 3.35 16.66 15.49
CA ALA A 45 2.86 15.31 15.74
C ALA A 45 2.22 14.67 14.50
N ILE A 46 1.40 15.40 13.75
CA ILE A 46 0.81 14.90 12.50
C ILE A 46 1.88 14.63 11.44
N ASN A 47 2.84 15.53 11.29
CA ASN A 47 3.87 15.38 10.26
C ASN A 47 4.81 14.21 10.59
N THR A 48 5.21 14.06 11.86
CA THR A 48 6.06 12.95 12.31
C THR A 48 5.37 11.59 12.18
N THR A 49 4.09 11.50 12.58
CA THR A 49 3.31 10.25 12.43
C THR A 49 3.10 9.89 10.97
N THR A 50 2.81 10.87 10.11
CA THR A 50 2.66 10.66 8.67
C THR A 50 3.97 10.19 8.04
N LEU A 51 5.09 10.85 8.36
CA LEU A 51 6.41 10.46 7.88
C LEU A 51 6.80 9.05 8.34
N ALA A 52 6.53 8.71 9.60
CA ALA A 52 6.75 7.36 10.11
C ALA A 52 5.89 6.32 9.37
N ALA A 53 4.62 6.60 9.13
CA ALA A 53 3.73 5.71 8.38
C ALA A 53 4.21 5.49 6.94
N VAL A 54 4.66 6.56 6.26
CA VAL A 54 5.24 6.46 4.90
C VAL A 54 6.53 5.64 4.93
N ALA A 55 7.42 5.87 5.89
CA ALA A 55 8.66 5.11 6.02
C ALA A 55 8.41 3.62 6.28
N ILE A 56 7.43 3.28 7.12
CA ILE A 56 7.03 1.88 7.37
C ILE A 56 6.49 1.25 6.09
N ARG A 57 5.55 1.91 5.41
CA ARG A 57 4.99 1.40 4.14
C ARG A 57 6.07 1.20 3.09
N HIS A 58 7.03 2.12 3.00
CA HIS A 58 8.14 2.01 2.06
C HIS A 58 9.03 0.80 2.38
N ARG A 59 9.35 0.54 3.66
CA ARG A 59 10.11 -0.64 4.07
C ARG A 59 9.36 -1.94 3.73
N VAL A 60 8.08 -2.02 4.09
CA VAL A 60 7.22 -3.19 3.78
C VAL A 60 7.11 -3.42 2.27
N ALA A 61 7.02 -2.36 1.46
CA ALA A 61 6.99 -2.48 0.01
C ALA A 61 8.31 -3.04 -0.54
N LEU A 62 9.45 -2.53 -0.07
CA LEU A 62 10.77 -3.05 -0.46
C LEU A 62 10.96 -4.52 -0.06
N ASP A 63 10.54 -4.90 1.14
CA ASP A 63 10.65 -6.28 1.62
C ASP A 63 9.76 -7.23 0.80
N ASN A 64 8.55 -6.79 0.45
CA ASN A 64 7.68 -7.55 -0.46
C ASN A 64 8.28 -7.70 -1.87
N ILE A 65 8.88 -6.64 -2.42
CA ILE A 65 9.55 -6.72 -3.73
C ILE A 65 10.71 -7.72 -3.68
N LYS A 66 11.52 -7.71 -2.61
CA LYS A 66 12.61 -8.67 -2.42
C LYS A 66 12.10 -10.10 -2.28
N ALA A 67 11.06 -10.32 -1.47
CA ALA A 67 10.45 -11.64 -1.31
C ALA A 67 9.96 -12.19 -2.66
N LYS A 68 9.30 -11.36 -3.46
CA LYS A 68 8.84 -11.74 -4.80
C LYS A 68 9.98 -12.05 -5.77
N GLN A 69 11.08 -11.29 -5.72
CA GLN A 69 12.26 -11.61 -6.53
C GLN A 69 12.90 -12.96 -6.15
N VAL A 70 12.93 -13.27 -4.85
CA VAL A 70 13.41 -14.59 -4.38
C VAL A 70 12.49 -15.69 -4.89
N GLU A 71 11.17 -15.52 -4.76
CA GLU A 71 10.17 -16.46 -5.28
C GLU A 71 10.30 -16.68 -6.79
N ASP A 72 10.44 -15.60 -7.58
CA ASP A 72 10.62 -15.69 -9.04
C ASP A 72 11.92 -16.43 -9.40
N THR A 73 12.99 -16.24 -8.61
CA THR A 73 14.27 -16.94 -8.79
C THR A 73 14.15 -18.42 -8.46
N GLU A 74 13.52 -18.76 -7.34
CA GLU A 74 13.22 -20.15 -6.94
C GLU A 74 12.36 -20.84 -8.00
N HIS A 75 11.33 -20.18 -8.51
CA HIS A 75 10.48 -20.73 -9.57
C HIS A 75 11.28 -20.97 -10.86
N ALA A 76 12.17 -20.05 -11.25
CA ALA A 76 13.06 -20.25 -12.40
C ALA A 76 14.00 -21.45 -12.21
N ASN A 77 14.55 -21.62 -11.00
CA ASN A 77 15.39 -22.77 -10.65
C ASN A 77 14.60 -24.08 -10.67
N VAL A 78 13.43 -24.14 -10.03
CA VAL A 78 12.56 -25.32 -10.04
C VAL A 78 12.17 -25.70 -11.47
N LYS A 79 11.77 -24.73 -12.30
CA LYS A 79 11.47 -24.97 -13.72
C LYS A 79 12.68 -25.53 -14.47
N THR A 80 13.87 -25.04 -14.17
CA THR A 80 15.12 -25.53 -14.76
C THR A 80 15.41 -26.96 -14.31
N VAL A 81 15.31 -27.26 -13.02
CA VAL A 81 15.49 -28.60 -12.46
C VAL A 81 14.48 -29.59 -13.05
N ILE A 82 13.20 -29.22 -13.13
CA ILE A 82 12.18 -30.06 -13.77
C ILE A 82 12.57 -30.32 -15.23
N LYS A 83 12.96 -29.28 -15.98
CA LYS A 83 13.33 -29.43 -17.39
C LYS A 83 14.58 -30.29 -17.56
N THR A 84 15.59 -30.18 -16.70
CA THR A 84 16.79 -31.01 -16.77
C THR A 84 16.50 -32.43 -16.35
N VAL A 85 15.84 -32.66 -15.22
CA VAL A 85 15.50 -34.01 -14.74
C VAL A 85 14.60 -34.74 -15.75
N PHE A 86 13.56 -34.09 -16.27
CA PHE A 86 12.72 -34.71 -17.31
C PHE A 86 13.50 -34.97 -18.60
N LYS A 87 14.33 -34.02 -19.07
CA LYS A 87 15.12 -34.19 -20.30
C LYS A 87 16.20 -35.27 -20.18
N VAL A 88 16.75 -35.45 -18.98
CA VAL A 88 17.77 -36.47 -18.68
C VAL A 88 17.12 -37.80 -18.29
N SER A 89 15.82 -37.83 -17.98
CA SER A 89 15.11 -39.07 -17.71
C SER A 89 15.19 -39.99 -18.94
N GLU A 90 15.58 -41.23 -18.70
CA GLU A 90 15.70 -42.29 -19.71
C GLU A 90 14.38 -42.47 -20.48
N CYS A 91 13.26 -42.23 -19.80
CA CYS A 91 11.90 -42.26 -20.36
C CYS A 91 11.59 -41.13 -21.36
N ALA A 92 12.26 -39.98 -21.29
CA ALA A 92 12.05 -38.87 -22.24
C ALA A 92 12.88 -38.99 -23.52
N ALA A 93 13.98 -39.74 -23.47
CA ALA A 93 14.82 -40.03 -24.63
C ALA A 93 14.25 -41.16 -25.52
N VAL A 94 13.34 -41.98 -24.97
CA VAL A 94 12.68 -43.05 -25.72
C VAL A 94 11.60 -42.45 -26.60
N SER A 95 11.84 -42.42 -27.91
CA SER A 95 10.82 -42.14 -28.91
C SER A 95 9.67 -43.13 -28.76
N VAL A 96 8.44 -42.64 -28.60
CA VAL A 96 7.25 -43.49 -28.55
C VAL A 96 7.14 -44.22 -29.91
N PRO A 97 7.04 -45.55 -29.93
CA PRO A 97 6.95 -46.31 -31.17
C PRO A 97 5.80 -45.79 -32.03
N ALA A 98 6.06 -45.52 -33.31
CA ALA A 98 5.06 -44.96 -34.22
C ALA A 98 3.79 -45.81 -34.29
N ASP A 99 3.93 -47.13 -34.14
CA ASP A 99 2.83 -48.08 -34.12
C ASP A 99 1.93 -47.92 -32.88
N ALA A 100 2.53 -47.72 -31.71
CA ALA A 100 1.78 -47.44 -30.47
C ALA A 100 1.02 -46.11 -30.57
N VAL A 101 1.62 -45.08 -31.17
CA VAL A 101 0.95 -43.78 -31.42
C VAL A 101 -0.20 -43.95 -32.43
N SER A 102 0.00 -44.77 -33.45
CA SER A 102 -1.02 -45.09 -34.46
C SER A 102 -2.22 -45.81 -33.84
N GLU A 103 -1.98 -46.84 -33.03
CA GLU A 103 -3.03 -47.57 -32.29
C GLU A 103 -3.76 -46.69 -31.29
N LEU A 104 -3.06 -45.83 -30.55
CA LEU A 104 -3.67 -44.86 -29.64
C LEU A 104 -4.58 -43.87 -30.39
N ARG A 105 -4.14 -43.36 -31.55
CA ARG A 105 -4.99 -42.51 -32.40
C ARG A 105 -6.19 -43.26 -32.95
N ARG A 106 -6.01 -44.52 -33.38
CA ARG A 106 -7.10 -45.36 -33.88
C ARG A 106 -8.13 -45.63 -32.78
N TYR A 107 -7.67 -45.94 -31.57
CA TYR A 107 -8.52 -46.14 -30.40
C TYR A 107 -9.28 -44.87 -30.01
N ALA A 108 -8.60 -43.72 -29.95
CA ALA A 108 -9.24 -42.43 -29.68
C ALA A 108 -10.27 -42.05 -30.75
N THR A 109 -9.95 -42.32 -32.02
CA THR A 109 -10.90 -42.13 -33.13
C THR A 109 -12.11 -43.05 -32.99
N GLY A 110 -11.89 -44.32 -32.63
CA GLY A 110 -12.95 -45.29 -32.38
C GLY A 110 -13.88 -44.91 -31.22
N ILE A 111 -13.34 -44.31 -30.16
CA ILE A 111 -14.14 -43.73 -29.08
C ILE A 111 -14.98 -42.57 -29.62
N ASN A 112 -14.36 -41.60 -30.29
CA ASN A 112 -15.07 -40.43 -30.82
C ASN A 112 -16.17 -40.80 -31.82
N THR A 113 -15.97 -41.82 -32.65
CA THR A 113 -17.00 -42.32 -33.58
C THR A 113 -18.16 -43.03 -32.89
N ARG A 114 -17.90 -43.76 -31.79
CA ARG A 114 -18.97 -44.42 -31.02
C ARG A 114 -19.77 -43.43 -30.18
N THR A 115 -19.12 -42.38 -29.69
CA THR A 115 -19.78 -41.32 -28.93
C THR A 115 -20.57 -40.36 -29.84
N GLY A 116 -20.24 -40.31 -31.14
CA GLY A 116 -20.97 -39.55 -32.15
C GLY A 116 -22.22 -40.24 -32.73
N ASP A 117 -22.40 -41.54 -32.48
CA ASP A 117 -23.63 -42.27 -32.82
C ASP A 117 -24.63 -42.13 -31.66
N THR A 118 -25.02 -40.88 -31.40
CA THR A 118 -26.18 -40.62 -30.55
C THR A 118 -27.39 -40.99 -31.38
N ASP A 119 -27.96 -42.15 -31.05
CA ASP A 119 -29.30 -42.62 -31.42
C ASP A 119 -30.03 -41.71 -32.42
N SER A 120 -29.98 -42.07 -33.70
CA SER A 120 -31.09 -41.81 -34.61
C SER A 120 -32.30 -42.65 -34.18
N ALA A 121 -32.82 -42.40 -32.97
CA ALA A 121 -34.12 -42.86 -32.55
C ALA A 121 -35.17 -42.00 -33.27
N THR A 122 -35.50 -42.45 -34.48
CA THR A 122 -36.84 -42.46 -35.07
C THR A 122 -37.88 -41.65 -34.30
N THR A 123 -38.12 -40.43 -34.77
CA THR A 123 -39.40 -39.74 -34.53
C THR A 123 -40.43 -40.40 -35.45
N ASP A 124 -41.20 -41.38 -34.97
CA ASP A 124 -42.40 -41.83 -35.65
C ASP A 124 -43.49 -42.23 -34.63
N ARG A 125 -44.58 -41.45 -34.67
CA ARG A 125 -45.95 -41.68 -34.17
C ARG A 125 -46.24 -41.80 -32.68
#